data_AF-A0A849CA76-F1
#
_entry.id   AF-A0A849CA76-F1
#
_cell.length_a   1.000
_cell.length_b   1.000
_cell.length_c   1.000
_cell.angle_alpha   90.00
_cell.angle_beta   90.00
_cell.angle_gamma   90.00
#
_symmetry.space_group_name_H-M   'P 1'
#
loop_
_entity.id
_entity.type
_entity.pdbx_description
1 polymer ?
#
loop_
_entity_poly.entity_id
_entity_poly.type
_entity_poly.pdbx_seq_one_letter_code
_entity_poly.pdbx_strand_id
1 'polypeptide(L)'
;MPSHDDIAAAWLSGTEFAGNRTAADLLSRAISPREFDLNRASLPVTAAADPATASAILELLHRGQVPTMPAIRTLIEQNDMRREAERIEKLGRRAQRGIDDFGRVIAKLTDEYWTRHNTGPTRRDILLAEPVVTLIREHVGEIPPTAIKHLWLIERAQRAGWIAYNNSPGSLCAGRRFYSVKYGNRVSLRPVNVIGTLVTAYLRDQFAEHDRPPRWSVLAHELRDDRGRRVFNDTADARAQQRWLTTAEWMVLRDDGLPLPGPRGMRALNKKSRRPAAEKAASGVGVSIS
;
A
#
# COMPACT_ATOMS: atom_id res chain seq x y z
N MET A 1 -20.77 55.40 -6.84
CA MET A 1 -19.96 54.18 -6.65
C MET A 1 -20.28 53.24 -7.80
N PRO A 2 -19.30 52.53 -8.37
CA PRO A 2 -19.58 51.51 -9.38
C PRO A 2 -20.53 50.45 -8.82
N SER A 3 -21.44 49.93 -9.65
CA SER A 3 -22.35 48.86 -9.24
C SER A 3 -21.54 47.60 -8.86
N HIS A 4 -22.05 46.77 -7.96
CA HIS A 4 -21.41 45.48 -7.65
C HIS A 4 -21.33 44.57 -8.89
N ASP A 5 -22.25 44.74 -9.83
CA ASP A 5 -22.21 44.10 -11.15
C ASP A 5 -21.06 44.63 -12.00
N ASP A 6 -20.77 45.93 -11.95
CA ASP A 6 -19.62 46.54 -12.65
C ASP A 6 -18.30 46.05 -12.07
N ILE A 7 -18.22 45.92 -10.74
CA ILE A 7 -17.05 45.39 -10.03
C ILE A 7 -16.83 43.91 -10.41
N ALA A 8 -17.90 43.11 -10.43
CA ALA A 8 -17.84 41.71 -10.83
C ALA A 8 -17.44 41.54 -12.30
N ALA A 9 -18.04 42.32 -13.21
CA ALA A 9 -17.72 42.30 -14.63
C ALA A 9 -16.28 42.76 -14.91
N ALA A 10 -15.82 43.82 -14.24
CA ALA A 10 -14.45 44.29 -14.34
C ALA A 10 -13.46 43.23 -13.86
N TRP A 11 -13.77 42.53 -12.76
CA TRP A 11 -12.93 41.45 -12.26
C TRP A 11 -12.83 40.27 -13.23
N LEU A 12 -13.96 39.85 -13.80
CA LEU A 12 -14.01 38.72 -14.74
C LEU A 12 -13.43 39.04 -16.12
N SER A 13 -13.28 40.33 -16.47
CA SER A 13 -12.81 40.77 -17.80
C SER A 13 -11.45 40.20 -18.22
N GLY A 14 -10.58 39.89 -17.26
CA GLY A 14 -9.27 39.27 -17.49
C GLY A 14 -9.25 37.74 -17.43
N THR A 15 -10.42 37.08 -17.41
CA THR A 15 -10.55 35.64 -17.17
C THR A 15 -11.34 34.94 -18.29
N GLU A 16 -11.44 33.62 -18.24
CA GLU A 16 -12.28 32.84 -19.19
C GLU A 16 -13.78 33.18 -19.10
N PHE A 17 -14.21 33.89 -18.05
CA PHE A 17 -15.59 34.32 -17.84
C PHE A 17 -15.86 35.74 -18.36
N ALA A 18 -14.96 36.35 -19.11
CA ALA A 18 -15.17 37.66 -19.70
C ALA A 18 -16.48 37.71 -20.52
N GLY A 19 -17.36 38.64 -20.19
CA GLY A 19 -18.68 38.77 -20.83
C GLY A 19 -19.75 37.76 -20.38
N ASN A 20 -19.43 36.82 -19.47
CA ASN A 20 -20.40 35.86 -18.94
C ASN A 20 -21.27 36.51 -17.85
N ARG A 21 -22.51 36.87 -18.22
CA ARG A 21 -23.48 37.50 -17.32
C ARG A 21 -23.82 36.63 -16.11
N THR A 22 -23.95 35.32 -16.29
CA THR A 22 -24.27 34.40 -15.19
C THR A 22 -23.15 34.33 -14.17
N ALA A 23 -21.89 34.31 -14.62
CA ALA A 23 -20.75 34.34 -13.72
C ALA A 23 -20.61 35.70 -13.00
N ALA A 24 -20.91 36.80 -13.70
CA ALA A 24 -20.94 38.13 -13.11
C ALA A 24 -22.02 38.24 -12.02
N ASP A 25 -23.23 37.73 -12.26
CA ASP A 25 -24.32 37.69 -11.27
C ASP A 25 -23.95 36.87 -10.03
N LEU A 26 -23.35 35.69 -10.23
CA LEU A 26 -22.92 34.82 -9.11
C LEU A 26 -21.82 35.49 -8.27
N LEU A 27 -20.89 36.19 -8.90
CA LEU A 27 -19.83 36.93 -8.22
C LEU A 27 -20.39 38.19 -7.52
N SER A 28 -21.30 38.93 -8.16
CA SER A 28 -21.99 40.09 -7.59
C SER A 28 -22.76 39.70 -6.32
N ARG A 29 -23.47 38.56 -6.34
CA ARG A 29 -24.12 37.96 -5.16
C ARG A 29 -23.16 37.63 -4.01
N ALA A 30 -21.91 37.27 -4.33
CA ALA A 30 -20.90 37.02 -3.31
C ALA A 30 -20.34 38.33 -2.74
N ILE A 31 -20.15 39.36 -3.58
CA ILE A 31 -19.64 40.68 -3.19
C ILE A 31 -20.68 41.44 -2.36
N SER A 32 -21.96 41.44 -2.74
CA SER A 32 -23.03 42.12 -2.00
C SER A 32 -24.22 41.18 -1.67
N PRO A 33 -24.09 40.27 -0.69
CA PRO A 33 -25.16 39.31 -0.37
C PRO A 33 -26.46 39.97 0.11
N ARG A 34 -26.36 41.15 0.73
CA ARG A 34 -27.51 41.88 1.30
C ARG A 34 -28.49 42.40 0.23
N GLU A 35 -28.00 42.68 -0.98
CA GLU A 35 -28.84 43.09 -2.12
C GLU A 35 -29.69 41.94 -2.68
N PHE A 36 -29.41 40.71 -2.23
CA PHE A 36 -30.12 39.50 -2.63
C PHE A 36 -30.82 38.81 -1.45
N ASP A 37 -31.10 39.54 -0.36
CA ASP A 37 -31.72 39.02 0.88
C ASP A 37 -30.98 37.82 1.50
N LEU A 38 -29.68 37.69 1.25
CA LEU A 38 -28.85 36.63 1.83
C LEU A 38 -28.15 37.15 3.09
N ASN A 39 -28.44 36.52 4.23
CA ASN A 39 -27.77 36.83 5.49
C ASN A 39 -26.38 36.14 5.54
N ARG A 40 -25.45 36.60 4.70
CA ARG A 40 -24.10 36.03 4.52
C ARG A 40 -23.03 37.12 4.58
N ALA A 41 -21.81 36.72 4.97
CA ALA A 41 -20.66 37.61 4.90
C ALA A 41 -20.30 37.92 3.43
N SER A 42 -20.07 39.21 3.16
CA SER A 42 -19.61 39.70 1.85
C SER A 42 -18.20 39.16 1.54
N LEU A 43 -17.98 38.81 0.28
CA LEU A 43 -16.67 38.51 -0.27
C LEU A 43 -15.92 39.84 -0.48
N PRO A 44 -14.84 40.13 0.26
CA PRO A 44 -14.08 41.35 0.04
C PRO A 44 -13.42 41.29 -1.33
N VAL A 45 -13.56 42.37 -2.11
CA VAL A 45 -13.01 42.48 -3.48
C VAL A 45 -11.48 42.29 -3.49
N THR A 46 -10.81 42.57 -2.37
CA THR A 46 -9.37 42.36 -2.17
C THR A 46 -8.97 40.89 -1.99
N ALA A 47 -9.91 39.98 -1.69
CA ALA A 47 -9.63 38.55 -1.53
C ALA A 47 -9.07 37.93 -2.83
N ALA A 48 -9.43 38.49 -3.98
CA ALA A 48 -8.94 38.02 -5.27
C ALA A 48 -7.50 38.42 -5.60
N ALA A 49 -6.81 39.17 -4.73
CA ALA A 49 -5.38 39.46 -4.88
C ALA A 49 -4.51 38.23 -4.52
N ASP A 50 -5.02 37.30 -3.71
CA ASP A 50 -4.36 36.04 -3.43
C ASP A 50 -4.60 35.04 -4.58
N PRO A 51 -3.55 34.51 -5.24
CA PRO A 51 -3.71 33.61 -6.39
C PRO A 51 -4.50 32.34 -6.08
N ALA A 52 -4.38 31.77 -4.88
CA ALA A 52 -5.11 30.57 -4.49
C ALA A 52 -6.61 30.85 -4.34
N THR A 53 -6.94 31.99 -3.72
CA THR A 53 -8.31 32.48 -3.58
C THR A 53 -8.93 32.83 -4.93
N ALA A 54 -8.20 33.54 -5.81
CA ALA A 54 -8.67 33.85 -7.15
C ALA A 54 -8.98 32.58 -7.97
N SER A 55 -8.09 31.59 -7.92
CA SER A 55 -8.30 30.30 -8.60
C SER A 55 -9.53 29.57 -8.05
N ALA A 56 -9.75 29.59 -6.73
CA ALA A 56 -10.92 28.96 -6.11
C ALA A 56 -12.23 29.69 -6.47
N ILE A 57 -12.21 31.03 -6.58
CA ILE A 57 -13.36 31.81 -7.05
C ILE A 57 -13.75 31.37 -8.47
N LEU A 58 -12.78 31.31 -9.39
CA LEU A 58 -13.04 30.91 -10.78
C LEU A 58 -13.57 29.48 -10.88
N GLU A 59 -13.02 28.55 -10.09
CA GLU A 59 -13.47 27.17 -10.07
C GLU A 59 -14.90 27.02 -9.51
N LEU A 60 -15.29 27.83 -8.51
CA LEU A 60 -16.67 27.87 -8.02
C LEU A 60 -17.64 28.44 -9.06
N LEU A 61 -17.23 29.50 -9.77
CA LEU A 61 -18.01 30.08 -10.87
C LEU A 61 -18.20 29.09 -12.02
N HIS A 62 -17.16 28.33 -12.37
CA HIS A 62 -17.24 27.25 -13.36
C HIS A 62 -18.27 26.17 -12.98
N ARG A 63 -18.41 25.90 -11.67
CA ARG A 63 -19.41 24.98 -11.11
C ARG A 63 -20.80 25.60 -10.94
N GLY A 64 -21.00 26.85 -11.34
CA GLY A 64 -22.25 27.59 -11.15
C GLY A 64 -22.57 27.92 -9.69
N GLN A 65 -21.56 27.94 -8.81
CA GLN A 65 -21.70 28.18 -7.38
C GLN A 65 -21.34 29.62 -7.00
N VAL A 66 -22.03 30.17 -6.00
CA VAL A 66 -21.71 31.50 -5.44
C VAL A 66 -20.40 31.41 -4.63
N PRO A 67 -19.35 32.16 -4.97
CA PRO A 67 -18.03 32.06 -4.34
C PRO A 67 -17.97 32.73 -2.96
N THR A 68 -18.64 32.12 -1.97
CA THR A 68 -18.59 32.59 -0.58
C THR A 68 -17.26 32.23 0.09
N MET A 69 -16.80 33.03 1.06
CA MET A 69 -15.55 32.75 1.79
C MET A 69 -15.47 31.34 2.40
N PRO A 70 -16.54 30.76 2.99
CA PRO A 70 -16.52 29.36 3.43
C PRO A 70 -16.31 28.38 2.27
N ALA A 71 -17.01 28.55 1.14
CA ALA A 71 -16.87 27.68 -0.03
C ALA A 71 -15.47 27.76 -0.65
N ILE A 72 -14.90 28.97 -0.71
CA ILE A 72 -13.52 29.20 -1.16
C ILE A 72 -12.53 28.47 -0.26
N ARG A 73 -12.61 28.64 1.06
CA ARG A 73 -11.71 27.96 2.02
C ARG A 73 -11.81 26.44 1.90
N THR A 74 -13.03 25.91 1.88
CA THR A 74 -13.25 24.47 1.70
C THR A 74 -12.67 23.97 0.38
N LEU A 75 -12.81 24.72 -0.72
CA LEU A 75 -12.27 24.31 -2.01
C LEU A 75 -10.74 24.35 -2.04
N ILE A 76 -10.12 25.36 -1.42
CA ILE A 76 -8.65 25.43 -1.26
C ILE A 76 -8.16 24.20 -0.48
N GLU A 77 -8.75 23.91 0.68
CA GLU A 77 -8.41 22.74 1.50
C GLU A 77 -8.60 21.43 0.71
N GLN A 78 -9.70 21.28 -0.03
CA GLN A 78 -9.95 20.12 -0.88
C GLN A 78 -8.93 19.97 -2.01
N ASN A 79 -8.56 21.08 -2.66
CA ASN A 79 -7.56 21.08 -3.72
C ASN A 79 -6.17 20.74 -3.19
N ASP A 80 -5.81 21.22 -2.00
CA ASP A 80 -4.54 20.87 -1.34
C ASP A 80 -4.53 19.39 -0.93
N MET A 81 -5.63 18.87 -0.38
CA MET A 81 -5.78 17.43 -0.12
C MET A 81 -5.67 16.62 -1.41
N ARG A 82 -6.28 17.06 -2.51
CA ARG A 82 -6.20 16.37 -3.82
C ARG A 82 -4.78 16.39 -4.37
N ARG A 83 -4.09 17.53 -4.31
CA ARG A 83 -2.69 17.67 -4.76
C ARG A 83 -1.75 16.78 -3.94
N GLU A 84 -1.94 16.71 -2.63
CA GLU A 84 -1.16 15.82 -1.78
C GLU A 84 -1.48 14.36 -2.07
N ALA A 85 -2.75 14.00 -2.32
CA ALA A 85 -3.13 12.65 -2.74
C ALA A 85 -2.52 12.26 -4.09
N GLU A 86 -2.56 13.14 -5.09
CA GLU A 86 -1.92 12.93 -6.40
C GLU A 86 -0.39 12.81 -6.29
N ARG A 87 0.23 13.62 -5.42
CA ARG A 87 1.66 13.52 -5.09
C ARG A 87 1.96 12.16 -4.47
N ILE A 88 1.15 11.72 -3.50
CA ILE A 88 1.25 10.40 -2.86
C ILE A 88 1.10 9.30 -3.90
N GLU A 89 0.18 9.42 -4.85
CA GLU A 89 -0.04 8.41 -5.88
C GLU A 89 1.13 8.34 -6.87
N LYS A 90 1.69 9.49 -7.27
CA LYS A 90 2.89 9.57 -8.12
C LYS A 90 4.13 8.99 -7.41
N LEU A 91 4.32 9.30 -6.13
CA LEU A 91 5.34 8.68 -5.27
C LEU A 91 5.10 7.17 -5.15
N GLY A 92 3.82 6.80 -4.99
CA GLY A 92 3.23 5.47 -5.11
C GLY A 92 3.80 4.64 -6.25
N ARG A 93 3.75 5.22 -7.45
CA ARG A 93 4.16 4.60 -8.71
C ARG A 93 5.68 4.57 -8.92
N ARG A 94 6.41 5.58 -8.46
CA ARG A 94 7.90 5.60 -8.53
C ARG A 94 8.51 4.59 -7.57
N ALA A 95 8.07 4.58 -6.32
CA ALA A 95 8.54 3.63 -5.32
C ALA A 95 8.19 2.18 -5.69
N GLN A 96 7.11 1.94 -6.45
CA GLN A 96 6.79 0.60 -6.94
C GLN A 96 7.85 0.04 -7.92
N ARG A 97 8.55 0.90 -8.65
CA ARG A 97 9.65 0.48 -9.53
C ARG A 97 10.92 0.15 -8.73
N GLY A 98 11.20 0.91 -7.68
CA GLY A 98 12.34 0.69 -6.78
C GLY A 98 12.09 -0.30 -5.64
N ILE A 99 10.90 -0.94 -5.56
CA ILE A 99 10.55 -1.78 -4.41
C ILE A 99 11.43 -3.02 -4.28
N ASP A 100 11.96 -3.51 -5.41
CA ASP A 100 12.86 -4.66 -5.42
C ASP A 100 14.26 -4.30 -4.92
N ASP A 101 14.78 -3.13 -5.27
CA ASP A 101 16.07 -2.64 -4.78
C ASP A 101 15.98 -2.31 -3.29
N PHE A 102 14.94 -1.57 -2.90
CA PHE A 102 14.62 -1.30 -1.50
C PHE A 102 14.45 -2.58 -0.68
N GLY A 103 13.63 -3.51 -1.18
CA GLY A 103 13.38 -4.79 -0.53
C GLY A 103 14.64 -5.62 -0.37
N ARG A 104 15.50 -5.67 -1.40
CA ARG A 104 16.79 -6.38 -1.37
C ARG A 104 17.73 -5.80 -0.31
N VAL A 105 17.87 -4.48 -0.24
CA VAL A 105 18.76 -3.82 0.74
C VAL A 105 18.27 -4.04 2.16
N ILE A 106 16.98 -3.85 2.43
CA ILE A 106 16.44 -4.09 3.77
C ILE A 106 16.57 -5.56 4.15
N ALA A 107 16.26 -6.49 3.26
CA ALA A 107 16.39 -7.92 3.55
C ALA A 107 17.83 -8.29 3.91
N LYS A 108 18.81 -7.79 3.15
CA LYS A 108 20.23 -7.98 3.42
C LYS A 108 20.63 -7.42 4.79
N LEU A 109 20.31 -6.16 5.07
CA LEU A 109 20.65 -5.52 6.35
C LEU A 109 19.98 -6.25 7.53
N THR A 110 18.76 -6.72 7.34
CA THR A 110 18.02 -7.46 8.36
C THR A 110 18.67 -8.83 8.62
N ASP A 111 19.08 -9.54 7.56
CA ASP A 111 19.80 -10.82 7.68
C ASP A 111 21.14 -10.67 8.40
N GLU A 112 21.92 -9.65 8.01
CA GLU A 112 23.18 -9.29 8.68
C GLU A 112 22.98 -8.94 10.15
N TYR A 113 21.91 -8.20 10.46
CA TYR A 113 21.58 -7.83 11.84
C TYR A 113 21.26 -9.07 12.68
N TRP A 114 20.48 -10.01 12.15
CA TRP A 114 20.22 -11.28 12.84
C TRP A 114 21.50 -12.10 13.06
N THR A 115 22.38 -12.18 12.06
CA THR A 115 23.66 -12.88 12.19
C THR A 115 24.52 -12.27 13.30
N ARG A 116 24.48 -10.94 13.47
CA ARG A 116 25.27 -10.23 14.48
C ARG A 116 24.65 -10.25 15.88
N HIS A 117 23.34 -10.11 16.00
CA HIS A 117 22.66 -9.84 17.27
C HIS A 117 21.76 -10.98 17.76
N ASN A 118 21.57 -12.03 16.96
CA ASN A 118 20.63 -13.12 17.23
C ASN A 118 19.19 -12.67 17.53
N THR A 119 18.85 -11.46 17.09
CA THR A 119 17.51 -10.85 17.12
C THR A 119 17.36 -9.99 15.87
N GLY A 120 16.13 -9.69 15.48
CA GLY A 120 15.86 -8.81 14.35
C GLY A 120 15.89 -7.34 14.75
N PRO A 121 16.17 -6.43 13.81
CA PRO A 121 16.07 -5.00 14.05
C PRO A 121 14.61 -4.58 14.22
N THR A 122 14.37 -3.43 14.84
CA THR A 122 13.06 -2.80 14.75
C THR A 122 12.85 -2.19 13.36
N ARG A 123 11.58 -1.91 13.00
CA ARG A 123 11.28 -1.19 11.75
C ARG A 123 11.92 0.20 11.73
N ARG A 124 12.09 0.83 12.89
CA ARG A 124 12.72 2.14 12.99
C ARG A 124 14.21 2.05 12.73
N ASP A 125 14.89 1.08 13.34
CA ASP A 125 16.35 0.91 13.18
C ASP A 125 16.73 0.69 11.72
N ILE A 126 15.97 -0.16 11.01
CA ILE A 126 16.27 -0.48 9.61
C ILE A 126 15.98 0.70 8.67
N LEU A 127 14.97 1.52 8.95
CA LEU A 127 14.62 2.69 8.15
C LEU A 127 15.62 3.84 8.32
N LEU A 128 16.32 3.88 9.46
CA LEU A 128 17.37 4.85 9.75
C LEU A 128 18.75 4.41 9.27
N ALA A 129 18.90 3.18 8.76
CA ALA A 129 20.17 2.72 8.21
C ALA A 129 20.54 3.51 6.95
N GLU A 130 21.78 3.97 6.85
CA GLU A 130 22.26 4.86 5.78
C GLU A 130 21.94 4.36 4.35
N PRO A 131 22.12 3.07 4.01
CA PRO A 131 21.76 2.58 2.67
C PRO A 131 20.27 2.69 2.35
N VAL A 132 19.41 2.58 3.38
CA VAL A 132 17.95 2.69 3.24
C VAL A 132 17.53 4.14 3.12
N VAL A 133 18.12 5.04 3.91
CA VAL A 133 17.90 6.49 3.81
C VAL A 133 18.26 7.01 2.42
N THR A 134 19.39 6.55 1.88
CA THR A 134 19.85 6.90 0.52
C THR A 134 18.81 6.51 -0.53
N LEU A 135 18.36 5.24 -0.52
CA LEU A 135 17.34 4.76 -1.46
C LEU A 135 16.00 5.49 -1.34
N ILE A 136 15.60 5.86 -0.12
CA ILE A 136 14.38 6.64 0.09
C ILE A 136 14.51 8.02 -0.55
N ARG A 137 15.65 8.71 -0.33
CA ARG A 137 15.89 10.02 -0.95
C ARG A 137 15.89 9.93 -2.48
N GLU A 138 16.52 8.91 -3.05
CA GLU A 138 16.60 8.72 -4.51
C GLU A 138 15.24 8.40 -5.15
N HIS A 139 14.43 7.53 -4.55
CA HIS A 139 13.20 7.04 -5.16
C HIS A 139 11.93 7.77 -4.72
N VAL A 140 11.97 8.40 -3.54
CA VAL A 140 10.80 9.03 -2.90
C VAL A 140 11.02 10.53 -2.66
N GLY A 141 12.27 10.98 -2.54
CA GLY A 141 12.64 12.36 -2.22
C GLY A 141 12.86 12.57 -0.72
N GLU A 142 13.06 13.83 -0.33
CA GLU A 142 13.25 14.17 1.08
C GLU A 142 11.95 14.01 1.87
N ILE A 143 11.97 13.07 2.82
CA ILE A 143 10.88 12.79 3.75
C ILE A 143 11.48 12.75 5.16
N PRO A 144 10.84 13.39 6.17
CA PRO A 144 11.28 13.30 7.55
C PRO A 144 11.34 11.83 8.02
N PRO A 145 12.41 11.38 8.71
CA PRO A 145 12.58 9.97 9.09
C PRO A 145 11.47 9.41 9.98
N THR A 146 10.73 10.27 10.68
CA THR A 146 9.58 9.90 11.53
C THR A 146 8.27 9.81 10.77
N ALA A 147 8.25 10.09 9.47
CA ALA A 147 7.03 10.07 8.69
C ALA A 147 6.46 8.65 8.61
N ILE A 148 5.17 8.52 8.95
CA ILE A 148 4.36 7.30 8.80
C ILE A 148 4.49 6.74 7.36
N LYS A 149 4.76 7.62 6.39
CA LYS A 149 4.98 7.30 4.96
C LYS A 149 6.07 6.24 4.74
N HIS A 150 7.08 6.11 5.61
CA HIS A 150 8.10 5.05 5.48
C HIS A 150 7.56 3.64 5.80
N LEU A 151 6.51 3.53 6.62
CA LEU A 151 5.91 2.23 6.97
C LEU A 151 5.28 1.53 5.77
N TRP A 152 4.75 2.29 4.82
CA TRP A 152 4.18 1.74 3.59
C TRP A 152 5.23 1.06 2.70
N LEU A 153 6.48 1.54 2.69
CA LEU A 153 7.58 0.88 1.98
C LEU A 153 7.90 -0.48 2.60
N ILE A 154 7.92 -0.57 3.93
CA ILE A 154 8.08 -1.82 4.69
C ILE A 154 6.94 -2.79 4.36
N GLU A 155 5.69 -2.34 4.38
CA GLU A 155 4.56 -3.19 4.01
C GLU A 155 4.64 -3.69 2.57
N ARG A 156 5.08 -2.84 1.63
CA ARG A 156 5.25 -3.24 0.24
C ARG A 156 6.39 -4.24 0.06
N ALA A 157 7.51 -4.03 0.72
CA ALA A 157 8.63 -4.98 0.72
C ALA A 157 8.20 -6.34 1.31
N GLN A 158 7.37 -6.31 2.37
CA GLN A 158 6.79 -7.52 2.95
C GLN A 158 5.85 -8.23 1.96
N ARG A 159 4.92 -7.50 1.32
CA ARG A 159 3.99 -8.07 0.31
C ARG A 159 4.75 -8.65 -0.89
N ALA A 160 5.85 -8.01 -1.31
CA ALA A 160 6.73 -8.49 -2.37
C ALA A 160 7.60 -9.69 -1.94
N GLY A 161 7.60 -10.05 -0.65
CA GLY A 161 8.29 -11.22 -0.12
C GLY A 161 9.75 -11.01 0.25
N TRP A 162 10.23 -9.77 0.25
CA TRP A 162 11.62 -9.44 0.60
C TRP A 162 11.90 -9.54 2.09
N ILE A 163 10.91 -9.23 2.92
CA ILE A 163 11.01 -9.23 4.39
C ILE A 163 9.77 -9.88 5.02
N ALA A 164 9.88 -10.25 6.29
CA ALA A 164 8.75 -10.63 7.12
C ALA A 164 8.93 -10.13 8.56
N TYR A 165 7.82 -9.88 9.23
CA TYR A 165 7.75 -9.51 10.63
C TYR A 165 6.40 -9.97 11.19
N ASN A 166 6.31 -10.06 12.52
CA ASN A 166 5.07 -10.23 13.26
C ASN A 166 4.88 -9.06 14.24
N ASN A 167 4.00 -9.24 15.23
CA ASN A 167 3.70 -8.19 16.21
C ASN A 167 4.77 -8.05 17.31
N SER A 168 5.70 -9.01 17.41
CA SER A 168 6.79 -8.94 18.38
C SER A 168 7.83 -7.91 17.93
N PRO A 169 8.29 -7.03 18.83
CA PRO A 169 9.47 -6.19 18.61
C PRO A 169 10.67 -7.06 18.21
N GLY A 170 11.52 -6.57 17.30
CA GLY A 170 12.69 -7.29 16.83
C GLY A 170 12.41 -8.56 16.02
N SER A 171 11.18 -8.73 15.51
CA SER A 171 10.83 -9.88 14.66
C SER A 171 11.20 -9.72 13.18
N LEU A 172 11.64 -8.53 12.76
CA LEU A 172 11.92 -8.24 11.37
C LEU A 172 13.02 -9.17 10.86
N CYS A 173 12.75 -9.94 9.80
CA CYS A 173 13.68 -10.89 9.20
C CYS A 173 13.63 -10.81 7.66
N ALA A 174 14.68 -11.32 7.01
CA ALA A 174 14.67 -11.51 5.57
C ALA A 174 13.58 -12.51 5.17
N GLY A 175 12.85 -12.19 4.11
CA GLY A 175 11.75 -12.98 3.58
C GLY A 175 12.20 -13.96 2.49
N ARG A 176 11.27 -14.79 2.03
CA ARG A 176 11.51 -15.80 0.99
C ARG A 176 12.27 -15.29 -0.23
N ARG A 177 11.90 -14.12 -0.76
CA ARG A 177 12.45 -13.62 -2.03
C ARG A 177 13.94 -13.36 -1.92
N PHE A 178 14.41 -12.91 -0.75
CA PHE A 178 15.83 -12.73 -0.46
C PHE A 178 16.63 -14.04 -0.61
N TYR A 179 16.14 -15.14 -0.05
CA TYR A 179 16.82 -16.44 -0.14
C TYR A 179 16.71 -17.09 -1.51
N SER A 180 15.55 -16.95 -2.17
CA SER A 180 15.25 -17.63 -3.43
C SER A 180 15.78 -16.93 -4.68
N VAL A 181 16.05 -15.61 -4.64
CA VAL A 181 16.44 -14.84 -5.84
C VAL A 181 17.69 -15.40 -6.52
N LYS A 182 18.66 -15.90 -5.75
CA LYS A 182 19.91 -16.49 -6.27
C LYS A 182 19.71 -17.80 -7.03
N TYR A 183 18.58 -18.49 -6.83
CA TYR A 183 18.28 -19.77 -7.48
C TYR A 183 17.43 -19.60 -8.75
N GLY A 184 16.85 -18.42 -8.98
CA GLY A 184 16.06 -18.12 -10.19
C GLY A 184 14.99 -19.17 -10.48
N ASN A 185 15.00 -19.71 -11.69
CA ASN A 185 14.02 -20.70 -12.15
C ASN A 185 14.18 -22.11 -11.56
N ARG A 186 15.23 -22.39 -10.77
CA ARG A 186 15.44 -23.69 -10.12
C ARG A 186 14.44 -23.96 -8.99
N VAL A 187 13.89 -22.89 -8.42
CA VAL A 187 12.83 -22.96 -7.40
C VAL A 187 11.56 -22.29 -7.92
N SER A 188 10.44 -22.57 -7.26
CA SER A 188 9.16 -21.96 -7.57
C SER A 188 9.26 -20.43 -7.45
N LEU A 189 8.60 -19.70 -8.34
CA LEU A 189 8.50 -18.22 -8.26
C LEU A 189 7.10 -17.78 -7.83
N ARG A 190 6.28 -18.70 -7.30
CA ARG A 190 4.94 -18.38 -6.82
C ARG A 190 4.98 -17.32 -5.70
N PRO A 191 3.91 -16.53 -5.54
CA PRO A 191 3.82 -15.53 -4.48
C PRO A 191 4.04 -16.15 -3.09
N VAL A 192 4.60 -15.37 -2.15
CA VAL A 192 4.97 -15.85 -0.81
C VAL A 192 3.81 -16.48 -0.03
N ASN A 193 2.59 -15.96 -0.20
CA ASN A 193 1.40 -16.55 0.43
C ASN A 193 1.04 -17.93 -0.13
N VAL A 194 1.24 -18.14 -1.44
CA VAL A 194 1.00 -19.44 -2.08
C VAL A 194 2.00 -20.44 -1.55
N ILE A 195 3.28 -20.07 -1.48
CA ILE A 195 4.34 -20.93 -0.97
C ILE A 195 4.13 -21.27 0.50
N GLY A 196 3.84 -20.27 1.33
CA GLY A 196 3.52 -20.51 2.73
C GLY A 196 2.36 -21.49 2.91
N THR A 197 1.31 -21.35 2.10
CA THR A 197 0.17 -22.27 2.09
C THR A 197 0.56 -23.69 1.65
N LEU A 198 1.42 -23.82 0.63
CA LEU A 198 1.94 -25.11 0.17
C LEU A 198 2.76 -25.81 1.24
N VAL A 199 3.66 -25.08 1.92
CA VAL A 199 4.45 -25.60 3.03
C VAL A 199 3.52 -26.11 4.14
N THR A 200 2.55 -25.31 4.56
CA THR A 200 1.60 -25.74 5.61
C THR A 200 0.79 -26.97 5.19
N ALA A 201 0.28 -27.01 3.95
CA ALA A 201 -0.49 -28.15 3.44
C ALA A 201 0.33 -29.43 3.51
N TYR A 202 1.56 -29.38 2.98
CA TYR A 202 2.48 -30.52 3.00
C TYR A 202 2.80 -30.98 4.42
N LEU A 203 3.11 -30.05 5.34
CA LEU A 203 3.38 -30.40 6.74
C LEU A 203 2.17 -31.05 7.43
N ARG A 204 0.96 -30.58 7.12
CA ARG A 204 -0.28 -31.14 7.67
C ARG A 204 -0.51 -32.55 7.16
N ASP A 205 -0.38 -32.74 5.85
CA ASP A 205 -0.67 -34.01 5.18
C ASP A 205 0.36 -35.06 5.59
N GLN A 206 1.65 -34.71 5.63
CA GLN A 206 2.73 -35.58 6.14
C GLN A 206 2.52 -35.99 7.60
N PHE A 207 2.12 -35.04 8.45
CA PHE A 207 1.84 -35.35 9.86
C PHE A 207 0.63 -36.26 10.01
N ALA A 208 -0.45 -36.02 9.24
CA ALA A 208 -1.65 -36.85 9.27
C ALA A 208 -1.41 -38.27 8.75
N GLU A 209 -0.54 -38.44 7.74
CA GLU A 209 -0.26 -39.74 7.13
C GLU A 209 0.72 -40.58 7.95
N HIS A 210 1.73 -39.96 8.57
CA HIS A 210 2.83 -40.68 9.21
C HIS A 210 2.86 -40.52 10.75
N ASP A 211 1.92 -39.79 11.33
CA ASP A 211 1.84 -39.42 12.74
C ASP A 211 3.15 -38.80 13.29
N ARG A 212 3.92 -38.16 12.39
CA ARG A 212 5.19 -37.52 12.73
C ARG A 212 5.52 -36.39 11.75
N PRO A 213 6.21 -35.33 12.20
CA PRO A 213 6.62 -34.26 11.30
C PRO A 213 7.74 -34.72 10.36
N PRO A 214 7.79 -34.23 9.11
CA PRO A 214 8.84 -34.60 8.18
C PRO A 214 10.18 -33.99 8.60
N ARG A 215 11.29 -34.66 8.27
CA ARG A 215 12.62 -34.06 8.38
C ARG A 215 12.75 -32.90 7.38
N TRP A 216 13.62 -31.95 7.68
CA TRP A 216 13.94 -30.84 6.77
C TRP A 216 14.40 -31.29 5.39
N SER A 217 15.16 -32.39 5.30
CA SER A 217 15.58 -32.97 4.03
C SER A 217 14.41 -33.45 3.19
N VAL A 218 13.45 -34.13 3.81
CA VAL A 218 12.22 -34.63 3.17
C VAL A 218 11.40 -33.46 2.64
N LEU A 219 11.11 -32.47 3.50
CA LEU A 219 10.41 -31.24 3.12
C LEU A 219 11.08 -30.53 1.92
N ALA A 220 12.41 -30.38 1.95
CA ALA A 220 13.14 -29.69 0.89
C ALA A 220 13.11 -30.46 -0.45
N HIS A 221 13.23 -31.79 -0.40
CA HIS A 221 13.36 -32.62 -1.59
C HIS A 221 12.03 -33.03 -2.20
N GLU A 222 10.94 -33.08 -1.43
CA GLU A 222 9.64 -33.57 -1.94
C GLU A 222 8.68 -32.43 -2.26
N LEU A 223 8.72 -31.31 -1.54
CA LEU A 223 7.76 -30.24 -1.73
C LEU A 223 7.91 -29.59 -3.12
N ARG A 224 6.82 -29.62 -3.88
CA ARG A 224 6.68 -28.98 -5.20
C ARG A 224 5.50 -28.02 -5.24
N ASP A 225 5.57 -27.05 -6.14
CA ASP A 225 4.39 -26.29 -6.55
C ASP A 225 3.52 -27.07 -7.54
N ASP A 226 2.39 -26.48 -7.93
CA ASP A 226 1.44 -27.02 -8.89
C ASP A 226 2.00 -27.19 -10.32
N ARG A 227 3.21 -26.68 -10.59
CA ARG A 227 3.94 -26.86 -11.86
C ARG A 227 5.11 -27.83 -11.72
N GLY A 228 5.18 -28.57 -10.61
CA GLY A 228 6.25 -29.52 -10.34
C GLY A 228 7.61 -28.87 -10.03
N ARG A 229 7.67 -27.54 -9.78
CA ARG A 229 8.93 -26.87 -9.41
C ARG A 229 9.20 -27.02 -7.93
N ARG A 230 10.48 -27.18 -7.55
CA ARG A 230 10.89 -27.27 -6.14
C ARG A 230 10.55 -26.00 -5.38
N VAL A 231 10.04 -26.11 -4.16
CA VAL A 231 9.83 -24.93 -3.31
C VAL A 231 11.13 -24.42 -2.72
N PHE A 232 12.02 -25.35 -2.35
CA PHE A 232 13.37 -25.10 -1.84
C PHE A 232 14.42 -25.68 -2.79
N ASN A 233 15.59 -25.07 -2.87
CA ASN A 233 16.67 -25.61 -3.69
C ASN A 233 17.23 -26.92 -3.11
N ASP A 234 17.46 -26.91 -1.79
CA ASP A 234 18.04 -27.98 -0.99
C ASP A 234 17.66 -27.81 0.50
N THR A 235 18.16 -28.70 1.36
CA THR A 235 17.93 -28.66 2.81
C THR A 235 18.49 -27.40 3.47
N ALA A 236 19.63 -26.89 3.00
CA ALA A 236 20.26 -25.69 3.58
C ALA A 236 19.45 -24.43 3.26
N ASP A 237 18.92 -24.32 2.04
CA ASP A 237 17.98 -23.27 1.64
C ASP A 237 16.68 -23.33 2.46
N ALA A 238 16.10 -24.53 2.64
CA ALA A 238 14.92 -24.69 3.49
C ALA A 238 15.18 -24.22 4.93
N ARG A 239 16.35 -24.56 5.49
CA ARG A 239 16.77 -24.11 6.83
C ARG A 239 17.05 -22.61 6.90
N ALA A 240 17.65 -22.02 5.87
CA ALA A 240 17.83 -20.56 5.81
C ALA A 240 16.48 -19.82 5.80
N GLN A 241 15.49 -20.40 5.13
CA GLN A 241 14.13 -19.88 5.07
C GLN A 241 13.27 -20.16 6.32
N GLN A 242 13.77 -20.94 7.28
CA GLN A 242 13.06 -21.29 8.52
C GLN A 242 12.55 -20.06 9.26
N ARG A 243 13.41 -19.05 9.47
CA ARG A 243 13.06 -17.85 10.23
C ARG A 243 11.92 -17.08 9.56
N TRP A 244 11.93 -16.98 8.23
CA TRP A 244 10.82 -16.38 7.50
C TRP A 244 9.52 -17.16 7.72
N LEU A 245 9.55 -18.48 7.58
CA LEU A 245 8.37 -19.34 7.70
C LEU A 245 7.77 -19.30 9.11
N THR A 246 8.60 -19.24 10.16
CA THR A 246 8.14 -19.15 11.56
C THR A 246 7.64 -17.75 11.89
N THR A 247 8.39 -16.70 11.55
CA THR A 247 7.98 -15.30 11.79
C THR A 247 6.67 -14.98 11.07
N ALA A 248 6.49 -15.48 9.85
CA ALA A 248 5.26 -15.30 9.09
C ALA A 248 4.13 -16.26 9.50
N GLU A 249 4.34 -17.14 10.49
CA GLU A 249 3.39 -18.12 11.02
C GLU A 249 2.91 -19.20 10.02
N TRP A 250 3.67 -19.44 8.95
CA TRP A 250 3.38 -20.54 8.01
C TRP A 250 3.72 -21.91 8.61
N MET A 251 4.70 -21.93 9.51
CA MET A 251 5.10 -23.09 10.26
C MET A 251 5.41 -22.72 11.71
N VAL A 252 5.47 -23.73 12.57
CA VAL A 252 6.11 -23.64 13.89
C VAL A 252 7.18 -24.72 13.99
N LEU A 253 8.08 -24.59 14.97
CA LEU A 253 9.08 -25.60 15.27
C LEU A 253 8.70 -26.28 16.57
N ARG A 254 8.79 -27.60 16.58
CA ARG A 254 8.78 -28.37 17.82
C ARG A 254 10.14 -28.25 18.51
N ASP A 255 10.22 -28.66 19.78
CA ASP A 255 11.43 -28.59 20.61
C ASP A 255 12.64 -29.33 19.99
N ASP A 256 12.37 -30.39 19.21
CA ASP A 256 13.40 -31.13 18.46
C ASP A 256 13.78 -30.48 17.12
N GLY A 257 13.29 -29.28 16.85
CA GLY A 257 13.58 -28.49 15.64
C GLY A 257 12.86 -28.96 14.39
N LEU A 258 11.89 -29.87 14.51
CA LEU A 258 11.11 -30.37 13.37
C LEU A 258 9.94 -29.45 13.01
N PRO A 259 9.62 -29.34 11.70
CA PRO A 259 8.63 -28.42 11.17
C PRO A 259 7.19 -28.91 11.39
N LEU A 260 6.32 -28.07 11.94
CA LEU A 260 4.87 -28.32 12.06
C LEU A 260 4.05 -27.22 11.37
N PRO A 261 2.80 -27.50 10.96
CA PRO A 261 1.90 -26.50 10.40
C PRO A 261 1.70 -25.32 11.34
N GLY A 262 1.87 -24.09 10.81
CA GLY A 262 1.68 -22.86 11.58
C GLY A 262 0.23 -22.34 11.56
N PRO A 263 -0.15 -21.46 12.50
CA PRO A 263 -1.52 -21.01 12.66
C PRO A 263 -2.02 -20.19 11.46
N ARG A 264 -1.18 -19.34 10.85
CA ARG A 264 -1.56 -18.60 9.63
C ARG A 264 -1.80 -19.55 8.47
N GLY A 265 -0.96 -20.56 8.32
CA GLY A 265 -1.13 -21.61 7.32
C GLY A 265 -2.46 -22.33 7.47
N MET A 266 -2.76 -22.81 8.67
CA MET A 266 -4.02 -23.52 8.96
C MET A 266 -5.25 -22.64 8.69
N ARG A 267 -5.21 -21.35 9.07
CA ARG A 267 -6.26 -20.38 8.70
C ARG A 267 -6.42 -20.24 7.19
N ALA A 268 -5.31 -20.20 6.43
CA ALA A 268 -5.34 -20.09 4.98
C ALA A 268 -5.94 -21.35 4.31
N LEU A 269 -5.60 -22.55 4.78
CA LEU A 269 -6.16 -23.81 4.30
C LEU A 269 -7.67 -23.90 4.58
N ASN A 270 -8.10 -23.53 5.79
CA ASN A 270 -9.52 -23.53 6.17
C ASN A 270 -10.34 -22.49 5.40
N LYS A 271 -9.74 -21.36 5.00
CA LYS A 271 -10.41 -20.38 4.13
C LYS A 271 -10.59 -20.91 2.71
N LYS A 272 -9.63 -21.70 2.21
CA LYS A 272 -9.70 -22.30 0.87
C LYS A 272 -10.72 -23.43 0.80
N SER A 273 -10.84 -24.25 1.86
CA SER A 273 -11.85 -25.33 1.93
C SER A 273 -13.29 -24.84 2.08
N ARG A 274 -13.51 -23.59 2.49
CA ARG A 274 -14.84 -22.94 2.51
C ARG A 274 -15.28 -22.34 1.17
N ARG A 275 -14.34 -22.14 0.23
CA ARG A 275 -14.61 -21.57 -1.10
C ARG A 275 -15.17 -22.52 -2.19
N PRO A 276 -15.29 -23.86 -2.05
CA PRO A 276 -15.86 -24.70 -3.12
C PRO A 276 -17.40 -24.70 -3.23
N ALA A 277 -18.15 -24.07 -2.31
CA ALA A 277 -19.63 -24.14 -2.32
C ALA A 277 -20.33 -22.92 -2.97
N ALA A 278 -19.67 -21.76 -3.04
CA ALA A 278 -20.31 -20.53 -3.53
C ALA A 278 -20.29 -20.38 -5.06
N GLU A 279 -19.36 -21.02 -5.77
CA GLU A 279 -19.27 -20.94 -7.25
C GLU A 279 -20.08 -22.02 -7.99
N LYS A 280 -20.50 -23.10 -7.31
CA LYS A 280 -21.32 -24.16 -7.92
C LYS A 280 -22.82 -23.87 -7.92
N ALA A 281 -23.30 -22.92 -7.11
CA ALA A 281 -24.72 -22.56 -7.07
C ALA A 281 -25.15 -21.59 -8.19
N ALA A 282 -24.20 -20.93 -8.87
CA ALA A 282 -24.49 -19.92 -9.90
C ALA A 282 -24.50 -20.46 -11.34
N SER A 283 -24.18 -21.73 -11.57
CA SER A 283 -24.12 -22.34 -12.91
C SER A 283 -25.27 -23.33 -13.20
N GLY A 284 -26.27 -23.40 -12.32
CA GLY A 284 -27.35 -24.40 -12.38
C GLY A 284 -28.71 -23.93 -12.91
N VAL A 285 -28.81 -22.78 -13.59
CA VAL A 285 -30.07 -22.36 -14.25
C VAL A 285 -29.91 -22.52 -15.76
N GLY A 286 -29.95 -23.78 -16.20
CA GLY A 286 -30.14 -24.14 -17.59
C GLY A 286 -31.64 -24.18 -17.89
N VAL A 287 -32.09 -23.19 -18.67
CA VAL A 287 -33.44 -23.08 -19.23
C VAL A 287 -33.75 -24.34 -20.05
N SER A 288 -34.77 -25.10 -19.64
CA SER A 288 -35.44 -26.04 -20.53
C SER A 288 -36.45 -25.27 -21.38
N ILE A 289 -36.22 -25.23 -22.69
CA ILE A 289 -37.24 -24.88 -23.67
C ILE A 289 -37.74 -26.22 -24.23
N SER A 290 -39.03 -26.47 -24.06
CA SER A 290 -39.82 -27.41 -24.86
C SER A 290 -41.12 -26.70 -25.19
#